data_AF-A0A1Y2C8L2-F1
#
_entry.id   AF-A0A1Y2C8L2-F1
#
_cell.length_a   1.000
_cell.length_b   1.000
_cell.length_c   1.000
_cell.angle_alpha   90.00
_cell.angle_beta   90.00
_cell.angle_gamma   90.00
#
_symmetry.space_group_name_H-M   'P 1'
#
loop_
_entity.id
_entity.type
_entity.pdbx_description
1 polymer ?
#
loop_
_entity_poly.entity_id
_entity_poly.type
_entity_poly.pdbx_seq_one_letter_code
_entity_poly.pdbx_strand_id
1 'polypeptide(L)'
;MEDLKEFGLPCLTHLDGPANVHISFTGGKDSVLTLELIKTTMPNLTIKKLVTFFPITNTAHPNDFIAFQAEALGFPSEVNTISGDPSYLETYRAHMKRFTEQDQVAALATGDIEDVGHGFMGKAAYPTGLRILSPLFQRPREEILALFRKYQLKPVITLISLGNIPHDIAVQLIGRVLDDTTLGIMRAHNVRVARGEVPQGITAGKPNKHNNEVDLCGENGEYHTMCLDGLSFKKRVCLVDVTTRKEIQGHEIPTIIKKDPWGEYLHLDYSSFGFELRDK
;
A
#
# COMPACT_ATOMS: atom_id res chain seq x y z
N MET A 1 22.75 -3.98 -3.05
CA MET A 1 23.07 -2.55 -3.29
C MET A 1 23.57 -2.29 -4.73
N GLU A 2 23.34 -3.21 -5.68
CA GLU A 2 23.86 -3.12 -7.06
C GLU A 2 22.78 -2.96 -8.14
N ASP A 3 21.51 -3.26 -7.87
CA ASP A 3 20.47 -3.32 -8.93
C ASP A 3 19.72 -2.01 -9.25
N LEU A 4 20.08 -0.88 -8.62
CA LEU A 4 19.58 0.46 -8.99
C LEU A 4 20.59 1.29 -9.82
N LYS A 5 21.82 0.82 -10.01
CA LYS A 5 22.85 1.52 -10.80
C LYS A 5 22.68 1.33 -12.31
N GLU A 6 21.98 0.29 -12.76
CA GLU A 6 21.90 -0.08 -14.17
C GLU A 6 21.07 0.90 -15.03
N PHE A 7 20.22 1.71 -14.41
CA PHE A 7 19.33 2.67 -15.11
C PHE A 7 19.56 4.14 -14.73
N GLY A 8 20.62 4.45 -13.96
CA GLY A 8 21.11 5.82 -13.78
C GLY A 8 20.22 6.84 -13.06
N LEU A 9 19.05 6.45 -12.54
CA LEU A 9 18.23 7.33 -11.70
C LEU A 9 18.25 6.83 -10.24
N PRO A 10 18.86 7.58 -9.31
CA PRO A 10 18.76 7.23 -7.89
C PRO A 10 17.29 7.32 -7.47
N CYS A 11 16.84 6.36 -6.67
CA CYS A 11 15.62 6.52 -5.89
C CYS A 11 15.81 7.71 -4.95
N LEU A 12 15.12 8.81 -5.23
CA LEU A 12 15.31 10.04 -4.47
C LEU A 12 14.54 9.93 -3.17
N THR A 13 15.14 10.34 -2.06
CA THR A 13 14.44 10.48 -0.77
C THR A 13 14.03 11.92 -0.48
N HIS A 14 14.52 12.86 -1.29
CA HIS A 14 14.22 14.30 -1.25
C HIS A 14 14.38 14.91 -2.64
N LEU A 15 13.83 16.11 -2.83
CA LEU A 15 14.01 16.91 -4.03
C LEU A 15 14.44 18.32 -3.64
N ASP A 16 15.41 18.86 -4.37
CA ASP A 16 15.88 20.23 -4.19
C ASP A 16 14.96 21.23 -4.88
N GLY A 17 14.67 22.33 -4.18
CA GLY A 17 13.91 23.46 -4.71
C GLY A 17 12.40 23.20 -4.89
N PRO A 18 11.63 24.23 -5.26
CA PRO A 18 10.19 24.09 -5.45
C PRO A 18 9.84 23.16 -6.60
N ALA A 19 8.95 22.19 -6.38
CA ALA A 19 8.54 21.26 -7.44
C ALA A 19 7.11 20.73 -7.24
N ASN A 20 6.46 20.39 -8.36
CA ASN A 20 5.19 19.67 -8.37
C ASN A 20 5.45 18.16 -8.32
N VAL A 21 4.67 17.44 -7.53
CA VAL A 21 4.73 15.97 -7.41
C VAL A 21 3.35 15.35 -7.54
N HIS A 22 3.28 14.15 -8.10
CA HIS A 22 2.15 13.24 -7.96
C HIS A 22 2.49 12.16 -6.94
N ILE A 23 1.47 11.59 -6.28
CA ILE A 23 1.65 10.44 -5.39
C ILE A 23 1.06 9.21 -6.05
N SER A 24 1.87 8.17 -6.23
CA SER A 24 1.37 6.83 -6.56
C SER A 24 0.55 6.33 -5.37
N PHE A 25 -0.76 6.25 -5.57
CA PHE A 25 -1.72 6.11 -4.49
C PHE A 25 -2.61 4.90 -4.73
N THR A 26 -2.47 3.90 -3.88
CA THR A 26 -3.26 2.65 -3.91
C THR A 26 -4.18 2.53 -2.70
N GLY A 27 -4.17 3.53 -1.80
CA GLY A 27 -5.01 3.55 -0.60
C GLY A 27 -4.43 2.82 0.61
N GLY A 28 -3.30 2.15 0.43
CA GLY A 28 -2.61 1.46 1.52
C GLY A 28 -1.81 2.38 2.43
N LYS A 29 -1.41 1.82 3.58
CA LYS A 29 -0.62 2.50 4.63
C LYS A 29 0.59 3.26 4.09
N ASP A 30 1.32 2.69 3.14
CA ASP A 30 2.58 3.26 2.64
C ASP A 30 2.34 4.47 1.75
N SER A 31 1.35 4.41 0.85
CA SER A 31 0.97 5.55 0.00
C SER A 31 0.45 6.75 0.81
N VAL A 32 -0.32 6.48 1.88
CA VAL A 32 -0.79 7.53 2.80
C VAL A 32 0.36 8.08 3.62
N LEU A 33 1.27 7.24 4.12
CA LEU A 33 2.43 7.72 4.86
C LEU A 33 3.36 8.56 3.97
N THR A 34 3.58 8.20 2.71
CA THR A 34 4.33 9.02 1.75
C THR A 34 3.69 10.40 1.58
N LEU A 35 2.36 10.48 1.52
CA LEU A 35 1.64 11.75 1.50
C LEU A 35 1.90 12.57 2.76
N GLU A 36 1.81 11.97 3.94
CA GLU A 36 2.06 12.65 5.22
C GLU A 36 3.49 13.20 5.30
N LEU A 37 4.48 12.40 4.89
CA LEU A 37 5.88 12.82 4.89
C LEU A 37 6.10 13.99 3.94
N ILE A 38 5.61 13.93 2.70
CA ILE A 38 5.77 15.06 1.77
C ILE A 38 5.13 16.33 2.33
N LYS A 39 3.89 16.24 2.83
CA LYS A 39 3.19 17.41 3.39
C LYS A 39 3.90 18.02 4.61
N THR A 40 4.49 17.19 5.46
CA THR A 40 5.00 17.64 6.76
C THR A 40 6.50 17.90 6.79
N THR A 41 7.28 17.29 5.88
CA THR A 41 8.74 17.39 5.88
C THR A 41 9.34 17.96 4.60
N MET A 42 8.54 18.16 3.54
CA MET A 42 9.02 18.65 2.24
C MET A 42 8.20 19.87 1.78
N PRO A 43 8.28 21.02 2.49
CA PRO A 43 7.44 22.20 2.25
C PRO A 43 7.65 22.85 0.88
N ASN A 44 8.76 22.54 0.20
CA ASN A 44 9.04 22.95 -1.18
C ASN A 44 8.26 22.14 -2.22
N LEU A 45 7.62 21.04 -1.84
CA LEU A 45 6.89 20.17 -2.76
C LEU A 45 5.40 20.45 -2.73
N THR A 46 4.81 20.58 -3.91
CA THR A 46 3.36 20.73 -4.08
C THR A 46 2.78 19.44 -4.64
N ILE A 47 1.98 18.75 -3.83
CA ILE A 47 1.23 17.57 -4.28
C ILE A 47 0.09 18.05 -5.19
N LYS A 48 0.13 17.66 -6.46
CA LYS A 48 -0.90 18.04 -7.45
C LYS A 48 -2.08 17.07 -7.46
N LYS A 49 -1.81 15.76 -7.46
CA LYS A 49 -2.81 14.70 -7.58
C LYS A 49 -2.35 13.41 -6.90
N LEU A 50 -3.33 12.57 -6.55
CA LEU A 50 -3.15 11.15 -6.24
C LEU A 50 -3.39 10.34 -7.52
N VAL A 51 -2.41 9.54 -7.95
CA VAL A 51 -2.51 8.77 -9.19
C VAL A 51 -2.46 7.28 -8.89
N THR A 52 -3.44 6.54 -9.40
CA THR A 52 -3.50 5.07 -9.26
C THR A 52 -3.22 4.45 -10.62
N PHE A 53 -2.28 3.51 -10.68
CA PHE A 53 -2.08 2.69 -11.88
C PHE A 53 -2.93 1.43 -11.75
N PHE A 54 -3.86 1.23 -12.69
CA PHE A 54 -4.89 0.20 -12.60
C PHE A 54 -4.68 -0.85 -13.70
N PRO A 55 -4.22 -2.07 -13.39
CA PRO A 55 -4.20 -3.16 -14.35
C PRO A 55 -5.63 -3.50 -14.74
N ILE A 56 -5.87 -3.77 -16.04
CA ILE A 56 -7.22 -4.12 -16.55
C ILE A 56 -7.82 -5.35 -15.84
N THR A 57 -7.00 -6.20 -15.20
CA THR A 57 -7.41 -7.56 -14.80
C THR A 57 -7.52 -7.83 -13.30
N ASN A 58 -7.03 -6.96 -12.39
CA ASN A 58 -7.36 -7.04 -10.95
C ASN A 58 -6.70 -5.91 -10.13
N THR A 59 -7.29 -5.59 -8.97
CA THR A 59 -6.68 -4.69 -7.97
C THR A 59 -6.76 -5.26 -6.56
N ALA A 60 -5.87 -4.77 -5.70
CA ALA A 60 -5.86 -5.08 -4.27
C ALA A 60 -7.02 -4.40 -3.51
N HIS A 61 -7.47 -3.23 -3.97
CA HIS A 61 -8.53 -2.44 -3.31
C HIS A 61 -9.58 -1.95 -4.33
N PRO A 62 -10.86 -1.79 -3.91
CA PRO A 62 -11.91 -1.24 -4.77
C PRO A 62 -11.58 0.20 -5.21
N ASN A 63 -11.80 0.52 -6.49
CA ASN A 63 -11.58 1.89 -7.00
C ASN A 63 -12.40 2.94 -6.26
N ASP A 64 -13.66 2.62 -5.93
CA ASP A 64 -14.53 3.52 -5.20
C ASP A 64 -13.95 3.88 -3.83
N PHE A 65 -13.30 2.93 -3.16
CA PHE A 65 -12.63 3.19 -1.89
C PHE A 65 -11.47 4.18 -2.04
N ILE A 66 -10.63 3.99 -3.06
CA ILE A 66 -9.51 4.90 -3.34
C ILE A 66 -10.04 6.32 -3.64
N ALA A 67 -11.15 6.43 -4.37
CA ALA A 67 -11.81 7.70 -4.63
C ALA A 67 -12.32 8.36 -3.34
N PHE A 68 -12.98 7.60 -2.46
CA PHE A 68 -13.40 8.08 -1.14
C PHE A 68 -12.21 8.57 -0.30
N GLN A 69 -11.08 7.87 -0.31
CA GLN A 69 -9.88 8.31 0.38
C GLN A 69 -9.33 9.62 -0.19
N ALA A 70 -9.30 9.77 -1.51
CA ALA A 70 -8.84 10.98 -2.16
C ALA A 70 -9.72 12.19 -1.80
N GLU A 71 -11.04 12.02 -1.80
CA GLU A 71 -11.99 13.03 -1.34
C GLU A 71 -11.77 13.36 0.15
N ALA A 72 -11.61 12.33 0.98
CA ALA A 72 -11.37 12.47 2.41
C ALA A 72 -10.07 13.22 2.72
N LEU A 73 -9.00 12.99 1.95
CA LEU A 73 -7.74 13.74 2.02
C LEU A 73 -7.86 15.14 1.38
N GLY A 74 -8.85 15.34 0.53
CA GLY A 74 -9.11 16.56 -0.21
C GLY A 74 -8.11 16.83 -1.33
N PHE A 75 -7.71 15.78 -2.05
CA PHE A 75 -6.86 15.87 -3.25
C PHE A 75 -7.62 15.37 -4.49
N PRO A 76 -7.33 15.93 -5.68
CA PRO A 76 -7.76 15.33 -6.93
C PRO A 76 -7.12 13.94 -7.10
N SER A 77 -7.90 12.97 -7.58
CA SER A 77 -7.40 11.64 -7.92
C SER A 77 -7.60 11.30 -9.39
N GLU A 78 -6.69 10.48 -9.93
CA GLU A 78 -6.72 10.04 -11.33
C GLU A 78 -6.35 8.56 -11.44
N VAL A 79 -7.19 7.80 -12.16
CA VAL A 79 -6.94 6.38 -12.45
C VAL A 79 -6.32 6.24 -13.84
N ASN A 80 -5.18 5.56 -13.90
CA ASN A 80 -4.37 5.36 -15.09
C ASN A 80 -4.43 3.89 -15.48
N THR A 81 -5.27 3.55 -16.46
CA THR A 81 -5.40 2.18 -16.93
C THR A 81 -4.09 1.69 -17.54
N ILE A 82 -3.67 0.49 -17.12
CA ILE A 82 -2.47 -0.20 -17.57
C ILE A 82 -2.88 -1.43 -18.39
N SER A 83 -2.39 -1.48 -19.63
CA SER A 83 -2.58 -2.61 -20.53
C SER A 83 -1.83 -3.85 -20.04
N GLY A 84 -2.30 -5.05 -20.39
CA GLY A 84 -1.52 -6.28 -20.20
C GLY A 84 -0.33 -6.38 -21.17
N ASP A 85 0.39 -7.49 -21.09
CA ASP A 85 1.46 -7.80 -22.05
C ASP A 85 0.93 -7.84 -23.50
N PRO A 86 1.72 -7.37 -24.48
CA PRO A 86 3.11 -6.88 -24.37
C PRO A 86 3.23 -5.38 -24.02
N SER A 87 2.12 -4.66 -23.84
CA SER A 87 2.09 -3.20 -23.75
C SER A 87 2.15 -2.66 -22.31
N TYR A 88 2.38 -3.51 -21.32
CA TYR A 88 2.36 -3.17 -19.90
C TYR A 88 3.30 -2.01 -19.55
N LEU A 89 4.59 -2.15 -19.86
CA LEU A 89 5.61 -1.12 -19.56
C LEU A 89 5.40 0.17 -20.35
N GLU A 90 5.03 0.06 -21.64
CA GLU A 90 4.80 1.22 -22.50
C GLU A 90 3.58 2.04 -22.05
N THR A 91 2.55 1.39 -21.51
CA THR A 91 1.40 2.12 -20.97
C THR A 91 1.78 2.93 -19.72
N TYR A 92 2.61 2.39 -18.82
CA TYR A 92 3.18 3.15 -17.70
C TYR A 92 3.96 4.38 -18.20
N ARG A 93 4.85 4.18 -19.18
CA ARG A 93 5.66 5.26 -19.76
C ARG A 93 4.82 6.37 -20.37
N ALA A 94 3.76 6.03 -21.08
CA ALA A 94 2.85 7.01 -21.67
C ALA A 94 2.21 7.92 -20.61
N HIS A 95 1.72 7.35 -19.51
CA HIS A 95 1.15 8.13 -18.40
C HIS A 95 2.20 8.96 -17.68
N MET A 96 3.38 8.39 -17.40
CA MET A 96 4.47 9.12 -16.75
C MET A 96 4.97 10.31 -17.59
N LYS A 97 5.10 10.14 -18.91
CA LYS A 97 5.43 11.21 -19.84
C LYS A 97 4.36 12.30 -19.88
N ARG A 98 3.09 11.92 -19.80
CA ARG A 98 1.99 12.88 -19.68
C ARG A 98 2.10 13.71 -18.40
N PHE A 99 2.46 13.11 -17.27
CA PHE A 99 2.63 13.84 -16.01
C PHE A 99 3.73 14.92 -16.12
N THR A 100 4.84 14.61 -16.80
CA THR A 100 5.91 15.60 -17.01
C THR A 100 5.51 16.70 -17.99
N GLU A 101 4.90 16.34 -19.13
CA GLU A 101 4.63 17.28 -20.23
C GLU A 101 3.39 18.14 -20.00
N GLN A 102 2.33 17.57 -19.42
CA GLN A 102 1.04 18.25 -19.25
C GLN A 102 0.83 18.77 -17.84
N ASP A 103 1.10 17.95 -16.82
CA ASP A 103 0.87 18.33 -15.42
C ASP A 103 2.07 19.09 -14.80
N GLN A 104 3.19 19.21 -15.56
CA GLN A 104 4.44 19.84 -15.12
C GLN A 104 4.94 19.27 -13.80
N VAL A 105 4.86 17.95 -13.66
CA VAL A 105 5.26 17.19 -12.48
C VAL A 105 6.73 16.77 -12.61
N ALA A 106 7.51 17.05 -11.58
CA ALA A 106 8.95 16.77 -11.56
C ALA A 106 9.28 15.37 -10.99
N ALA A 107 8.37 14.78 -10.21
CA ALA A 107 8.53 13.44 -9.68
C ALA A 107 7.19 12.75 -9.36
N LEU A 108 7.20 11.43 -9.46
CA LEU A 108 6.19 10.56 -8.89
C LEU A 108 6.70 10.03 -7.55
N ALA A 109 5.96 10.33 -6.49
CA ALA A 109 6.24 9.84 -5.16
C ALA A 109 5.64 8.44 -4.96
N THR A 110 6.42 7.49 -4.45
CA THR A 110 5.97 6.11 -4.19
C THR A 110 6.09 5.73 -2.72
N GLY A 111 5.38 4.67 -2.33
CA GLY A 111 5.39 4.11 -0.98
C GLY A 111 6.42 2.99 -0.78
N ASP A 112 7.36 2.80 -1.70
CA ASP A 112 8.30 1.68 -1.65
C ASP A 112 9.21 1.78 -0.41
N ILE A 113 9.25 0.73 0.39
CA ILE A 113 10.17 0.59 1.53
C ILE A 113 11.45 -0.11 1.06
N GLU A 114 11.32 -1.13 0.21
CA GLU A 114 12.43 -1.85 -0.41
C GLU A 114 12.25 -2.01 -1.93
N ASP A 115 13.29 -2.46 -2.61
CA ASP A 115 13.22 -2.74 -4.04
C ASP A 115 12.75 -4.18 -4.30
N VAL A 116 11.49 -4.46 -3.96
CA VAL A 116 10.84 -5.74 -4.27
C VAL A 116 10.55 -5.87 -5.77
N GLY A 117 10.42 -4.72 -6.46
CA GLY A 117 10.09 -4.64 -7.88
C GLY A 117 11.28 -4.68 -8.84
N HIS A 118 12.50 -4.94 -8.35
CA HIS A 118 13.73 -4.99 -9.14
C HIS A 118 13.91 -3.76 -10.07
N GLY A 119 13.69 -2.57 -9.52
CA GLY A 119 13.84 -1.28 -10.19
C GLY A 119 12.75 -0.96 -11.22
N PHE A 120 11.62 -1.68 -11.23
CA PHE A 120 10.54 -1.50 -12.21
C PHE A 120 10.13 -0.03 -12.38
N MET A 121 9.84 0.68 -11.29
CA MET A 121 9.41 2.08 -11.34
C MET A 121 10.48 3.00 -11.93
N GLY A 122 11.75 2.76 -11.59
CA GLY A 122 12.88 3.50 -12.19
C GLY A 122 13.00 3.25 -13.69
N LYS A 123 12.91 1.98 -14.12
CA LYS A 123 12.93 1.56 -15.54
C LYS A 123 11.78 2.14 -16.35
N ALA A 124 10.60 2.25 -15.74
CA ALA A 124 9.41 2.86 -16.34
C ALA A 124 9.59 4.38 -16.47
N ALA A 125 10.10 5.05 -15.43
CA ALA A 125 10.22 6.50 -15.40
C ALA A 125 11.38 7.06 -16.23
N TYR A 126 12.50 6.33 -16.35
CA TYR A 126 13.74 6.77 -16.99
C TYR A 126 13.57 7.50 -18.34
N PRO A 127 12.86 6.95 -19.35
CA PRO A 127 12.75 7.60 -20.66
C PRO A 127 11.74 8.76 -20.69
N THR A 128 11.07 9.06 -19.59
CA THR A 128 9.96 10.03 -19.53
C THR A 128 10.38 11.38 -18.96
N GLY A 129 11.56 11.47 -18.33
CA GLY A 129 11.99 12.65 -17.58
C GLY A 129 11.36 12.77 -16.19
N LEU A 130 10.46 11.86 -15.82
CA LEU A 130 9.87 11.81 -14.48
C LEU A 130 10.87 11.17 -13.50
N ARG A 131 11.05 11.79 -12.33
CA ARG A 131 11.88 11.22 -11.25
C ARG A 131 11.03 10.37 -10.32
N ILE A 132 11.64 9.39 -9.65
CA ILE A 132 10.99 8.62 -8.59
C ILE A 132 11.46 9.15 -7.23
N LEU A 133 10.49 9.52 -6.39
CA LEU A 133 10.70 9.98 -5.01
C LEU A 133 10.11 8.93 -4.06
N SER A 134 10.91 8.25 -3.26
CA SER A 134 10.43 7.21 -2.32
C SER A 134 10.87 7.56 -0.90
N PRO A 135 10.09 8.36 -0.16
CA PRO A 135 10.48 8.85 1.16
C PRO A 135 10.66 7.75 2.21
N LEU A 136 10.09 6.55 1.97
CA LEU A 136 10.15 5.39 2.86
C LEU A 136 11.33 4.46 2.57
N PHE A 137 12.00 4.65 1.44
CA PHE A 137 12.98 3.70 0.93
C PHE A 137 14.14 3.50 1.92
N GLN A 138 14.43 2.23 2.22
CA GLN A 138 15.49 1.78 3.13
C GLN A 138 15.38 2.33 4.56
N ARG A 139 14.22 2.84 4.98
CA ARG A 139 14.00 3.20 6.39
C ARG A 139 13.85 1.93 7.23
N PRO A 140 14.37 1.93 8.48
CA PRO A 140 14.09 0.86 9.43
C PRO A 140 12.58 0.69 9.64
N ARG A 141 12.11 -0.56 9.72
CA ARG A 141 10.69 -0.89 9.90
C ARG A 141 10.12 -0.22 11.15
N GLU A 142 10.85 -0.26 12.26
CA GLU A 142 10.42 0.37 13.51
C GLU A 142 10.24 1.90 13.39
N GLU A 143 11.05 2.57 12.57
CA GLU A 143 10.85 4.00 12.29
C GLU A 143 9.55 4.22 11.50
N ILE A 144 9.27 3.39 10.49
CA ILE A 144 8.02 3.46 9.71
C ILE A 144 6.81 3.22 10.62
N LEU A 145 6.86 2.20 11.47
CA LEU A 145 5.80 1.93 12.45
C LEU A 145 5.63 3.08 13.46
N ALA A 146 6.71 3.74 13.86
CA ALA A 146 6.64 4.94 14.69
C ALA A 146 5.97 6.11 13.93
N LEU A 147 6.22 6.24 12.63
CA LEU A 147 5.57 7.25 11.79
C LEU A 147 4.07 6.99 11.64
N PHE A 148 3.62 5.72 11.52
CA PHE A 148 2.18 5.40 11.53
C PHE A 148 1.49 5.92 12.80
N ARG A 149 2.12 5.75 13.96
CA ARG A 149 1.62 6.30 15.23
C ARG A 149 1.66 7.82 15.25
N LYS A 150 2.78 8.42 14.84
CA LYS A 150 2.97 9.88 14.78
C LYS A 150 1.88 10.57 13.95
N TYR A 151 1.55 10.01 12.79
CA TYR A 151 0.52 10.53 11.89
C TYR A 151 -0.86 9.93 12.13
N GLN A 152 -1.04 9.18 13.22
CA GLN A 152 -2.32 8.60 13.65
C GLN A 152 -3.03 7.81 12.55
N LEU A 153 -2.26 7.14 11.68
CA LEU A 153 -2.84 6.36 10.60
C LEU A 153 -3.71 5.23 11.16
N LYS A 154 -4.81 4.94 10.46
CA LYS A 154 -5.70 3.82 10.76
C LYS A 154 -5.75 2.84 9.58
N PRO A 155 -4.65 2.11 9.29
CA PRO A 155 -4.67 1.12 8.23
C PRO A 155 -5.37 -0.14 8.72
N VAL A 156 -6.50 -0.50 8.11
CA VAL A 156 -7.14 -1.79 8.35
C VAL A 156 -6.47 -2.84 7.49
N ILE A 157 -6.18 -4.03 8.05
CA ILE A 157 -5.65 -5.18 7.32
C ILE A 157 -6.78 -5.81 6.51
N THR A 158 -6.65 -5.86 5.19
CA THR A 158 -7.77 -6.16 4.27
C THR A 158 -7.59 -7.45 3.48
N LEU A 159 -6.35 -7.92 3.36
CA LEU A 159 -5.98 -9.14 2.67
C LEU A 159 -4.73 -9.69 3.36
N ILE A 160 -4.69 -10.99 3.61
CA ILE A 160 -3.54 -11.71 4.17
C ILE A 160 -3.23 -12.90 3.27
N SER A 161 -1.96 -13.07 2.89
CA SER A 161 -1.47 -14.26 2.21
C SER A 161 -1.41 -15.44 3.17
N LEU A 162 -2.23 -16.47 2.95
CA LEU A 162 -2.22 -17.71 3.74
C LEU A 162 -1.01 -18.60 3.39
N GLY A 163 -0.28 -18.26 2.32
CA GLY A 163 1.05 -18.81 2.07
C GLY A 163 2.13 -18.21 2.97
N ASN A 164 1.99 -16.94 3.38
CA ASN A 164 2.99 -16.25 4.20
C ASN A 164 2.65 -16.30 5.70
N ILE A 165 1.38 -16.10 6.04
CA ILE A 165 0.90 -16.05 7.43
C ILE A 165 0.02 -17.28 7.71
N PRO A 166 0.25 -18.02 8.81
CA PRO A 166 -0.62 -19.12 9.24
C PRO A 166 -2.07 -18.67 9.46
N HIS A 167 -3.03 -19.56 9.19
CA HIS A 167 -4.45 -19.23 9.32
C HIS A 167 -4.85 -18.80 10.74
N ASP A 168 -4.30 -19.44 11.78
CA ASP A 168 -4.55 -19.09 13.19
C ASP A 168 -4.09 -17.67 13.53
N ILE A 169 -3.05 -17.17 12.87
CA ILE A 169 -2.58 -15.80 13.00
C ILE A 169 -3.40 -14.86 12.12
N ALA A 170 -3.70 -15.25 10.88
CA ALA A 170 -4.42 -14.43 9.91
C ALA A 170 -5.81 -14.00 10.42
N VAL A 171 -6.57 -14.91 11.02
CA VAL A 171 -7.92 -14.59 11.56
C VAL A 171 -7.90 -13.61 12.73
N GLN A 172 -6.76 -13.47 13.42
CA GLN A 172 -6.59 -12.50 14.51
C GLN A 172 -6.24 -11.10 14.01
N LEU A 173 -5.88 -10.96 12.73
CA LEU A 173 -5.37 -9.75 12.10
C LEU A 173 -6.37 -9.13 11.12
N ILE A 174 -7.01 -9.95 10.28
CA ILE A 174 -7.91 -9.48 9.21
C ILE A 174 -9.03 -8.59 9.75
N GLY A 175 -9.33 -7.49 9.06
CA GLY A 175 -10.38 -6.52 9.43
C GLY A 175 -10.01 -5.58 10.58
N ARG A 176 -8.85 -5.77 11.23
CA ARG A 176 -8.41 -4.92 12.34
C ARG A 176 -7.44 -3.84 11.87
N VAL A 177 -7.39 -2.75 12.63
CA VAL A 177 -6.40 -1.69 12.44
C VAL A 177 -5.01 -2.24 12.79
N LEU A 178 -4.02 -1.93 11.95
CA LEU A 178 -2.61 -2.17 12.20
C LEU A 178 -2.14 -1.22 13.31
N ASP A 179 -2.23 -1.72 14.55
CA ASP A 179 -1.85 -1.05 15.79
C ASP A 179 -0.96 -1.95 16.66
N ASP A 180 -0.62 -1.49 17.87
CA ASP A 180 0.22 -2.23 18.81
C ASP A 180 -0.31 -3.63 19.15
N THR A 181 -1.63 -3.84 19.10
CA THR A 181 -2.24 -5.15 19.35
C THR A 181 -1.95 -6.11 18.20
N THR A 182 -2.21 -5.69 16.96
CA THR A 182 -1.92 -6.52 15.78
C THR A 182 -0.42 -6.73 15.56
N LEU A 183 0.40 -5.71 15.84
CA LEU A 183 1.86 -5.83 15.80
C LEU A 183 2.35 -6.79 16.89
N GLY A 184 1.74 -6.78 18.08
CA GLY A 184 2.02 -7.75 19.14
C GLY A 184 1.76 -9.19 18.72
N ILE A 185 0.66 -9.43 17.99
CA ILE A 185 0.33 -10.75 17.43
C ILE A 185 1.42 -11.20 16.43
N MET A 186 1.82 -10.33 15.49
CA MET A 186 2.87 -10.64 14.52
C MET A 186 4.22 -10.90 15.21
N ARG A 187 4.60 -10.07 16.19
CA ARG A 187 5.85 -10.25 16.96
C ARG A 187 5.84 -11.56 17.76
N ALA A 188 4.72 -11.92 18.38
CA ALA A 188 4.59 -13.18 19.10
C ALA A 188 4.76 -14.38 18.15
N HIS A 189 4.23 -14.28 16.92
CA HIS A 189 4.47 -15.28 15.88
C HIS A 189 5.96 -15.33 15.48
N ASN A 190 6.62 -14.20 15.26
CA ASN A 190 8.05 -14.16 14.93
C ASN A 190 8.92 -14.76 16.04
N VAL A 191 8.55 -14.59 17.33
CA VAL A 191 9.23 -15.26 18.45
C VAL A 191 9.12 -16.79 18.36
N ARG A 192 7.95 -17.32 17.98
CA ARG A 192 7.77 -18.77 17.75
C ARG A 192 8.65 -19.25 16.60
N VAL A 193 8.71 -18.49 15.50
CA VAL A 193 9.58 -18.78 14.35
C VAL A 193 11.04 -18.82 14.76
N ALA A 194 11.53 -17.79 15.48
CA ALA A 194 12.91 -17.71 15.93
C ALA A 194 13.32 -18.86 16.88
N ARG A 195 12.35 -19.47 17.57
CA ARG A 195 12.55 -20.66 18.42
C ARG A 195 12.47 -21.99 17.67
N GLY A 196 12.19 -21.97 16.36
CA GLY A 196 11.99 -23.18 15.56
C GLY A 196 10.69 -23.92 15.86
N GLU A 197 9.72 -23.26 16.50
CA GLU A 197 8.43 -23.86 16.90
C GLU A 197 7.42 -23.88 15.76
N VAL A 198 7.70 -23.19 14.65
CA VAL A 198 6.83 -23.15 13.46
C VAL A 198 7.52 -23.91 12.32
N PRO A 199 7.11 -25.15 12.03
CA PRO A 199 7.71 -25.92 10.96
C PRO A 199 7.25 -25.42 9.57
N GLN A 200 8.08 -25.70 8.56
CA GLN A 200 7.71 -25.52 7.16
C GLN A 200 6.49 -26.37 6.81
N GLY A 201 5.40 -25.74 6.36
CA GLY A 201 4.19 -26.43 5.92
C GLY A 201 3.99 -26.33 4.42
N ILE A 202 2.80 -26.76 3.97
CA ILE A 202 2.33 -26.66 2.59
C ILE A 202 1.04 -25.84 2.57
N THR A 203 0.96 -24.85 1.67
CA THR A 203 -0.28 -24.12 1.35
C THR A 203 -0.51 -24.22 -0.16
N ALA A 204 -1.72 -24.57 -0.58
CA ALA A 204 -2.08 -24.72 -2.00
C ALA A 204 -1.09 -25.59 -2.83
N GLY A 205 -0.57 -26.67 -2.22
CA GLY A 205 0.35 -27.60 -2.88
C GLY A 205 1.80 -27.11 -3.05
N LYS A 206 2.15 -25.96 -2.47
CA LYS A 206 3.52 -25.40 -2.46
C LYS A 206 4.03 -25.24 -1.02
N PRO A 207 5.35 -25.30 -0.78
CA PRO A 207 5.92 -24.87 0.50
C PRO A 207 5.42 -23.47 0.87
N ASN A 208 4.88 -23.34 2.07
CA ASN A 208 4.47 -22.04 2.61
C ASN A 208 5.69 -21.27 3.16
N LYS A 209 5.48 -20.14 3.82
CA LYS A 209 6.54 -19.36 4.48
C LYS A 209 6.22 -19.13 5.96
N HIS A 210 5.45 -20.02 6.55
CA HIS A 210 4.98 -19.88 7.95
C HIS A 210 6.13 -19.95 8.97
N ASN A 211 7.25 -20.57 8.58
CA ASN A 211 8.49 -20.64 9.32
C ASN A 211 9.44 -19.46 9.05
N ASN A 212 8.99 -18.42 8.34
CA ASN A 212 9.70 -17.16 8.20
C ASN A 212 9.06 -16.11 9.11
N GLU A 213 9.87 -15.16 9.57
CA GLU A 213 9.34 -14.00 10.28
C GLU A 213 8.44 -13.18 9.34
N VAL A 214 7.32 -12.71 9.88
CA VAL A 214 6.42 -11.76 9.20
C VAL A 214 7.08 -10.39 9.22
N ASP A 215 7.23 -9.75 8.05
CA ASP A 215 7.60 -8.33 8.00
C ASP A 215 6.46 -7.51 8.60
N LEU A 216 6.78 -6.74 9.64
CA LEU A 216 5.80 -5.92 10.36
C LEU A 216 5.22 -4.79 9.50
N CYS A 217 5.87 -4.43 8.40
CA CYS A 217 5.36 -3.54 7.37
C CYS A 217 4.74 -4.30 6.18
N GLY A 218 4.73 -5.63 6.16
CA GLY A 218 4.09 -6.44 5.11
C GLY A 218 4.72 -6.32 3.72
N GLU A 219 6.00 -5.93 3.65
CA GLU A 219 6.72 -5.64 2.40
C GLU A 219 6.87 -6.86 1.48
N ASN A 220 6.87 -8.08 2.03
CA ASN A 220 7.06 -9.32 1.27
C ASN A 220 5.74 -9.98 0.86
N GLY A 221 4.66 -9.19 0.80
CA GLY A 221 3.32 -9.65 0.40
C GLY A 221 2.59 -10.44 1.48
N GLU A 222 2.94 -10.25 2.75
CA GLU A 222 2.25 -10.89 3.87
C GLU A 222 0.81 -10.42 3.99
N TYR A 223 0.57 -9.11 3.84
CA TYR A 223 -0.76 -8.53 3.93
C TYR A 223 -0.89 -7.18 3.21
N HIS A 224 -2.12 -6.83 2.82
CA HIS A 224 -2.47 -5.50 2.34
C HIS A 224 -3.30 -4.75 3.39
N THR A 225 -3.30 -3.42 3.27
CA THR A 225 -4.07 -2.55 4.15
C THR A 225 -4.81 -1.48 3.37
N MET A 226 -5.90 -0.98 3.95
CA MET A 226 -6.59 0.22 3.51
C MET A 226 -6.62 1.24 4.64
N CYS A 227 -6.14 2.46 4.40
CA CYS A 227 -6.10 3.51 5.42
C CYS A 227 -7.45 4.23 5.53
N LEU A 228 -8.13 4.06 6.66
CA LEU A 228 -9.45 4.66 6.89
C LEU A 228 -9.36 6.11 7.39
N ASP A 229 -8.28 6.45 8.07
CA ASP A 229 -8.06 7.76 8.66
C ASP A 229 -6.56 8.02 8.90
N GLY A 230 -6.22 9.26 9.22
CA GLY A 230 -4.87 9.75 9.49
C GLY A 230 -4.85 11.27 9.67
N LEU A 231 -3.73 11.84 10.10
CA LEU A 231 -3.62 13.27 10.40
C LEU A 231 -4.08 14.17 9.24
N SER A 232 -3.70 13.85 8.00
CA SER A 232 -4.03 14.64 6.80
C SER A 232 -5.45 14.46 6.27
N PHE A 233 -6.20 13.47 6.74
CA PHE A 233 -7.59 13.29 6.36
C PHE A 233 -8.43 14.46 6.89
N LYS A 234 -9.33 15.01 6.07
CA LYS A 234 -10.33 16.02 6.45
C LYS A 234 -11.61 15.38 7.00
N LYS A 235 -11.89 14.15 6.55
CA LYS A 235 -12.97 13.26 6.99
C LYS A 235 -12.41 11.85 7.12
N ARG A 236 -13.02 10.99 7.93
CA ARG A 236 -12.64 9.56 7.99
C ARG A 236 -13.47 8.75 7.00
N VAL A 237 -12.88 7.71 6.42
CA VAL A 237 -13.58 6.73 5.59
C VAL A 237 -14.09 5.61 6.49
N CYS A 238 -15.40 5.37 6.47
CA CYS A 238 -16.05 4.36 7.29
C CYS A 238 -16.47 3.18 6.42
N LEU A 239 -16.29 1.97 6.94
CA LEU A 239 -16.91 0.76 6.38
C LEU A 239 -18.33 0.67 6.92
N VAL A 240 -19.32 0.49 6.06
CA VAL A 240 -20.72 0.44 6.47
C VAL A 240 -21.43 -0.78 5.91
N ASP A 241 -22.28 -1.41 6.72
CA ASP A 241 -23.18 -2.45 6.25
C ASP A 241 -24.12 -1.88 5.17
N VAL A 242 -24.20 -2.56 4.03
CA VAL A 242 -24.93 -2.06 2.84
C VAL A 242 -26.43 -1.92 3.07
N THR A 243 -26.99 -2.65 4.05
CA THR A 243 -28.44 -2.69 4.32
C THR A 243 -28.82 -1.74 5.45
N THR A 244 -28.10 -1.79 6.56
CA THR A 244 -28.42 -1.04 7.79
C THR A 244 -27.71 0.31 7.86
N ARG A 245 -26.69 0.55 7.03
CA ARG A 245 -25.81 1.74 7.05
C ARG A 245 -25.07 1.94 8.38
N LYS A 246 -25.10 0.94 9.27
CA LYS A 246 -24.31 0.94 10.49
C LYS A 246 -22.84 0.76 10.14
N GLU A 247 -21.99 1.42 10.90
CA GLU A 247 -20.55 1.25 10.77
C GLU A 247 -20.16 -0.15 11.24
N ILE A 248 -19.24 -0.79 10.50
CA ILE A 248 -18.70 -2.11 10.83
C ILE A 248 -17.20 -2.00 11.07
N GLN A 249 -16.68 -2.76 12.03
CA GLN A 249 -15.25 -2.72 12.37
C GLN A 249 -14.74 -4.09 12.83
N GLY A 250 -13.43 -4.33 12.62
CA GLY A 250 -12.77 -5.50 13.18
C GLY A 250 -13.35 -6.82 12.66
N HIS A 251 -13.60 -7.74 13.60
CA HIS A 251 -14.12 -9.08 13.29
C HIS A 251 -15.58 -9.11 12.81
N GLU A 252 -16.30 -7.99 12.87
CA GLU A 252 -17.65 -7.89 12.33
C GLU A 252 -17.66 -7.86 10.80
N ILE A 253 -16.53 -7.48 10.17
CA ILE A 253 -16.42 -7.39 8.72
C ILE A 253 -16.36 -8.81 8.15
N PRO A 254 -17.31 -9.19 7.27
CA PRO A 254 -17.28 -10.51 6.67
C PRO A 254 -15.99 -10.75 5.87
N THR A 255 -15.48 -11.97 5.93
CA THR A 255 -14.25 -12.39 5.25
C THR A 255 -14.48 -13.61 4.38
N ILE A 256 -13.74 -13.70 3.28
CA ILE A 256 -13.74 -14.83 2.36
C ILE A 256 -12.32 -15.34 2.14
N ILE A 257 -12.19 -16.61 1.81
CA ILE A 257 -10.95 -17.17 1.29
C ILE A 257 -11.00 -17.11 -0.23
N LYS A 258 -10.08 -16.37 -0.84
CA LYS A 258 -9.88 -16.33 -2.29
C LYS A 258 -8.72 -17.24 -2.67
N LYS A 259 -8.90 -18.00 -3.74
CA LYS A 259 -7.87 -18.85 -4.35
C LYS A 259 -7.69 -18.43 -5.78
N ASP A 260 -6.45 -18.15 -6.16
CA ASP A 260 -6.07 -17.84 -7.54
C ASP A 260 -4.75 -18.55 -7.88
N PRO A 261 -4.23 -18.44 -9.11
CA PRO A 261 -2.96 -19.10 -9.48
C PRO A 261 -1.74 -18.64 -8.66
N TRP A 262 -1.81 -17.48 -8.01
CA TRP A 262 -0.73 -16.86 -7.26
C TRP A 262 -0.74 -17.26 -5.79
N GLY A 263 -1.90 -17.62 -5.23
CA GLY A 263 -1.98 -18.13 -3.87
C GLY A 263 -3.39 -18.30 -3.30
N GLU A 264 -3.40 -18.49 -1.98
CA GLU A 264 -4.61 -18.53 -1.16
C GLU A 264 -4.56 -17.36 -0.18
N TYR A 265 -5.64 -16.58 -0.12
CA TYR A 265 -5.69 -15.31 0.59
C TYR A 265 -6.95 -15.23 1.46
N LEU A 266 -6.77 -14.82 2.72
CA LEU A 266 -7.88 -14.41 3.59
C LEU A 266 -8.16 -12.92 3.35
N HIS A 267 -9.37 -12.57 2.95
CA HIS A 267 -9.67 -11.28 2.35
C HIS A 267 -11.03 -10.76 2.83
N LEU A 268 -11.18 -9.44 3.04
CA LEU A 268 -12.48 -8.84 3.39
C LEU A 268 -13.49 -9.00 2.25
N ASP A 269 -14.71 -9.39 2.55
CA ASP A 269 -15.73 -9.50 1.51
C ASP A 269 -16.25 -8.12 1.11
N TYR A 270 -15.62 -7.49 0.11
CA TYR A 270 -16.04 -6.18 -0.41
C TYR A 270 -17.48 -6.16 -0.97
N SER A 271 -18.13 -7.31 -1.18
CA SER A 271 -19.55 -7.34 -1.56
C SER A 271 -20.51 -7.16 -0.39
N SER A 272 -20.00 -7.27 0.84
CA SER A 272 -20.81 -7.24 2.08
C SER A 272 -20.90 -5.87 2.75
N PHE A 273 -20.10 -4.88 2.31
CA PHE A 273 -20.07 -3.54 2.89
C PHE A 273 -19.82 -2.44 1.84
N GLY A 274 -20.20 -1.22 2.18
CA GLY A 274 -19.91 -0.02 1.42
C GLY A 274 -19.00 0.95 2.17
N PHE A 275 -18.80 2.13 1.59
CA PHE A 275 -17.94 3.18 2.12
C PHE A 275 -18.73 4.49 2.32
N GLU A 276 -18.43 5.21 3.39
CA GLU A 276 -18.97 6.54 3.66
C GLU A 276 -17.90 7.48 4.21
N LEU A 277 -18.02 8.79 3.94
CA LEU A 277 -17.23 9.81 4.61
C LEU A 277 -17.97 10.33 5.82
N ARG A 278 -17.30 10.34 6.97
CA ARG A 278 -17.83 10.91 8.23
C ARG A 278 -16.84 11.90 8.82
N ASP A 279 -17.34 12.78 9.67
CA ASP A 279 -16.47 13.67 10.44
C ASP A 279 -15.62 12.85 11.43
N LYS A 280 -14.48 13.43 11.80
CA LYS A 280 -13.48 12.82 12.69
C LYS A 280 -13.94 12.79 14.14
#